data_AF-A0A8T7LUE5-F1
#
_entry.id   AF-A0A8T7LUE5-F1
#
_cell.length_a   1.000
_cell.length_b   1.000
_cell.length_c   1.000
_cell.angle_alpha   90.00
_cell.angle_beta   90.00
_cell.angle_gamma   90.00
#
_symmetry.space_group_name_H-M   'P 1'
#
loop_
_entity.id
_entity.type
_entity.pdbx_description
1 polymer ?
#
loop_
_entity_poly.entity_id
_entity_poly.type
_entity_poly.pdbx_seq_one_letter_code
_entity_poly.pdbx_strand_id
1 'polypeptide(L)'
;MKKTVALLLAFAVSGCSALPLDFSLLTPFTPLPTDTLRPTVTRFPSPTATQDLFALKTEGPTNIPPALEPGGLLSRTPSPTHTPRPTITIETLDPSLNTPSARLFQFVQRSTDQLVWGGDCDGDRSILFVANVTPVRRLRYVLLYYRLQDKFSGRNSGWMGGAIMRDNDQGKYFYKLELYQITGYDEYEDAWLQYQLVASTAALDVLSRTVVDHTSVSITRCSALGR
;
A
#
# COMPACT_ATOMS: atom_id res chain seq x y z
N MET A 1 -25.09 41.79 61.80
CA MET A 1 -23.78 41.18 61.52
C MET A 1 -23.66 40.57 60.11
N LYS A 2 -24.46 41.01 59.11
CA LYS A 2 -24.34 40.55 57.70
C LYS A 2 -23.68 41.57 56.76
N LYS A 3 -23.58 42.84 57.17
CA LYS A 3 -23.00 43.92 56.35
C LYS A 3 -21.48 44.13 56.55
N THR A 4 -20.91 43.58 57.61
CA THR A 4 -19.46 43.67 57.89
C THR A 4 -18.63 42.59 57.19
N VAL A 5 -19.26 41.50 56.74
CA VAL A 5 -18.57 40.39 56.05
C VAL A 5 -18.35 40.70 54.56
N ALA A 6 -19.22 41.50 53.93
CA ALA A 6 -19.08 41.87 52.51
C ALA A 6 -17.91 42.84 52.26
N LEU A 7 -17.56 43.68 53.24
CA LEU A 7 -16.46 44.65 53.08
C LEU A 7 -15.08 44.01 53.24
N LEU A 8 -14.98 42.89 53.97
CA LEU A 8 -13.74 42.14 54.18
C LEU A 8 -13.39 41.23 53.00
N LEU A 9 -14.37 40.83 52.17
CA LEU A 9 -14.12 40.00 50.99
C LEU A 9 -13.64 40.81 49.78
N ALA A 10 -13.89 42.12 49.74
CA ALA A 10 -13.49 42.99 48.62
C ALA A 10 -12.02 43.45 48.70
N PHE A 11 -11.38 43.38 49.88
CA PHE A 11 -9.95 43.72 50.05
C PHE A 11 -8.99 42.55 49.81
N ALA A 12 -9.48 41.33 49.67
CA ALA A 12 -8.64 40.15 49.50
C ALA A 12 -8.26 39.85 48.02
N VAL A 13 -8.73 40.63 47.05
CA VAL A 13 -8.53 40.36 45.61
C VAL A 13 -7.56 41.33 44.93
N SER A 14 -7.05 42.34 45.63
CA SER A 14 -6.07 43.29 45.09
C SER A 14 -4.72 43.15 45.80
N GLY A 15 -3.87 42.23 45.34
CA GLY A 15 -2.52 42.13 45.89
C GLY A 15 -1.71 40.93 45.47
N CYS A 16 -1.33 40.86 44.19
CA CYS A 16 -0.05 40.25 43.76
C CYS A 16 0.25 40.65 42.31
N SER A 17 0.56 41.94 42.13
CA SER A 17 1.32 42.42 40.98
C SER A 17 2.67 42.91 41.51
N ALA A 18 3.74 42.45 40.85
CA ALA A 18 5.15 42.86 40.98
C ALA A 18 6.01 42.15 42.05
N LEU A 19 6.53 40.98 41.69
CA LEU A 19 7.90 40.57 42.02
C LEU A 19 8.51 39.91 40.77
N PRO A 20 9.59 40.45 40.16
CA PRO A 20 10.37 39.74 39.17
C PRO A 20 11.33 38.81 39.94
N LEU A 21 10.87 37.61 40.27
CA LEU A 21 11.78 36.56 40.70
C LEU A 21 12.38 35.92 39.45
N ASP A 22 13.62 36.30 39.19
CA ASP A 22 14.50 35.75 38.18
C ASP A 22 14.81 34.28 38.52
N PHE A 23 14.04 33.37 37.93
CA PHE A 23 14.24 31.91 38.02
C PHE A 23 15.01 31.37 36.81
N SER A 24 16.04 32.10 36.36
CA SER A 24 16.89 31.68 35.24
C SER A 24 17.89 30.54 35.58
N LEU A 25 17.67 29.76 36.65
CA LEU A 25 18.64 28.75 37.12
C LEU A 25 18.08 27.33 37.33
N LEU A 26 16.88 27.00 36.85
CA LEU A 26 16.33 25.63 36.91
C LEU A 26 15.74 25.13 35.59
N THR A 27 16.33 25.52 34.45
CA THR A 27 16.14 24.76 33.22
C THR A 27 17.12 23.59 33.20
N PRO A 28 16.67 22.32 33.19
CA PRO A 28 17.54 21.27 32.70
C PRO A 28 17.92 21.65 31.26
N PHE A 29 19.22 21.67 30.96
CA PHE A 29 19.72 21.75 29.58
C PHE A 29 19.04 20.64 28.78
N THR A 30 17.98 21.00 28.06
CA THR A 30 17.47 20.18 26.98
C THR A 30 18.39 20.52 25.82
N PRO A 31 19.16 19.56 25.26
CA PRO A 31 19.88 19.83 24.05
C PRO A 31 18.85 20.32 23.01
N LEU A 32 19.15 21.48 22.41
CA LEU A 32 18.46 21.99 21.23
C LEU A 32 18.28 20.82 20.26
N PRO A 33 17.10 20.61 19.64
CA PRO A 33 16.99 19.61 18.58
C PRO A 33 18.09 19.92 17.57
N THR A 34 19.09 19.04 17.54
CA THR A 34 20.08 19.02 16.48
C THR A 34 19.26 18.84 15.23
N ASP A 35 19.48 19.74 14.26
CA ASP A 35 18.95 19.68 12.91
C ASP A 35 19.17 18.26 12.39
N THR A 36 18.15 17.41 12.57
CA THR A 36 18.16 16.04 12.10
C THR A 36 18.10 16.18 10.60
N LEU A 37 19.28 15.99 9.99
CA LEU A 37 19.53 15.88 8.56
C LEU A 37 18.23 15.61 7.82
N ARG A 38 17.70 16.68 7.20
CA ARG A 38 16.66 16.58 6.18
C ARG A 38 17.05 15.42 5.27
N PRO A 39 16.16 14.47 4.94
CA PRO A 39 16.51 13.37 4.05
C PRO A 39 17.02 13.99 2.76
N THR A 40 18.33 13.88 2.54
CA THR A 40 18.94 14.24 1.27
C THR A 40 18.43 13.21 0.29
N VAL A 41 17.63 13.65 -0.68
CA VAL A 41 17.31 12.82 -1.84
C VAL A 41 18.65 12.49 -2.48
N THR A 42 19.12 11.27 -2.24
CA THR A 42 20.24 10.73 -2.99
C THR A 42 19.69 10.47 -4.38
N ARG A 43 19.92 11.41 -5.30
CA ARG A 43 19.70 11.12 -6.73
C ARG A 43 20.63 9.96 -7.06
N PHE A 44 20.05 8.83 -7.44
CA PHE A 44 20.81 7.74 -8.02
C PHE A 44 21.54 8.27 -9.26
N PRO A 45 22.84 7.98 -9.42
CA PRO A 45 23.49 8.21 -10.70
C PRO A 45 22.72 7.46 -11.78
N SER A 46 22.58 8.12 -12.94
CA SER A 46 22.07 7.53 -14.18
C SER A 46 22.62 6.10 -14.35
N PRO A 47 21.80 5.10 -14.76
CA PRO A 47 22.23 3.72 -14.79
C PRO A 47 23.54 3.60 -15.56
N THR A 48 24.61 3.31 -14.82
CA THR A 48 25.86 2.84 -15.40
C THR A 48 25.52 1.51 -16.03
N ALA A 49 25.78 1.40 -17.34
CA ALA A 49 25.49 0.25 -18.17
C ALA A 49 25.66 -1.06 -17.39
N THR A 50 24.51 -1.68 -17.05
CA THR A 50 24.46 -3.06 -16.60
C THR A 50 25.22 -3.87 -17.65
N GLN A 51 26.29 -4.56 -17.23
CA GLN A 51 26.94 -5.54 -18.10
C GLN A 51 25.88 -6.52 -18.55
N ASP A 52 25.61 -6.51 -19.85
CA ASP A 52 24.69 -7.43 -20.49
C ASP A 52 25.25 -8.85 -20.35
N LEU A 53 24.64 -9.66 -19.49
CA LEU A 53 24.95 -11.08 -19.35
C LEU A 53 24.52 -11.90 -20.58
N PHE A 54 23.90 -11.27 -21.59
CA PHE A 54 23.62 -11.82 -22.91
C PHE A 54 24.48 -11.22 -24.02
N ALA A 55 25.55 -10.47 -23.69
CA ALA A 55 26.54 -10.06 -24.67
C ALA A 55 27.20 -11.33 -25.26
N LEU A 56 26.70 -11.77 -26.42
CA LEU A 56 27.32 -12.81 -27.22
C LEU A 56 28.75 -12.36 -27.49
N LYS A 57 29.72 -13.07 -26.90
CA LYS A 57 31.11 -13.03 -27.35
C LYS A 57 31.11 -13.51 -28.80
N THR A 58 31.00 -12.60 -29.74
CA THR A 58 31.30 -12.86 -31.14
C THR A 58 32.78 -13.21 -31.21
N GLU A 59 33.10 -14.49 -31.34
CA GLU A 59 34.45 -14.93 -31.68
C GLU A 59 34.84 -14.33 -33.03
N GLY A 60 36.07 -13.81 -33.12
CA GLY A 60 36.62 -13.25 -34.35
C GLY A 60 36.72 -14.28 -35.47
N PRO A 61 36.88 -13.83 -36.72
CA PRO A 61 36.82 -14.70 -37.90
C PRO A 61 37.89 -15.78 -37.84
N THR A 62 37.46 -17.04 -37.79
CA THR A 62 38.35 -18.19 -37.92
C THR A 62 38.81 -18.32 -39.37
N ASN A 63 40.13 -18.36 -39.55
CA ASN A 63 40.82 -18.56 -40.82
C ASN A 63 40.38 -19.87 -41.50
N ILE A 64 40.00 -19.80 -42.78
CA ILE A 64 39.59 -20.94 -43.60
C ILE A 64 40.85 -21.59 -44.21
N PRO A 65 41.08 -22.91 -44.05
CA PRO A 65 41.94 -23.68 -44.95
C PRO A 65 41.13 -24.21 -46.17
N PRO A 66 41.73 -24.28 -47.37
CA PRO A 66 41.01 -24.55 -48.61
C PRO A 66 40.67 -26.03 -48.82
N ALA A 67 39.44 -26.24 -49.30
CA ALA A 67 38.87 -27.32 -50.12
C ALA A 67 39.52 -28.73 -50.15
N LEU A 68 38.68 -29.76 -49.94
CA LEU A 68 38.66 -30.96 -50.80
C LEU A 68 37.27 -31.64 -50.79
N GLU A 69 36.66 -31.66 -51.97
CA GLU A 69 35.72 -32.61 -52.62
C GLU A 69 34.28 -32.93 -52.13
N PRO A 70 33.37 -33.24 -53.09
CA PRO A 70 31.91 -33.22 -52.90
C PRO A 70 31.33 -34.64 -52.75
N GLY A 71 30.71 -34.91 -51.61
CA GLY A 71 29.95 -36.16 -51.44
C GLY A 71 29.73 -36.53 -49.99
N GLY A 72 28.64 -36.04 -49.40
CA GLY A 72 28.23 -36.43 -48.05
C GLY A 72 26.98 -35.69 -47.62
N LEU A 73 25.81 -36.27 -47.87
CA LEU A 73 24.54 -35.85 -47.28
C LEU A 73 24.60 -36.11 -45.76
N LEU A 74 25.10 -35.15 -44.99
CA LEU A 74 24.90 -35.13 -43.54
C LEU A 74 23.65 -34.29 -43.25
N SER A 75 22.51 -34.96 -43.22
CA SER A 75 21.26 -34.42 -42.67
C SER A 75 21.46 -34.15 -41.18
N ARG A 76 21.92 -32.95 -40.84
CA ARG A 76 21.92 -32.43 -39.46
C ARG A 76 20.58 -31.75 -39.20
N THR A 77 19.56 -32.55 -38.92
CA THR A 77 18.36 -32.03 -38.27
C THR A 77 18.69 -31.79 -36.80
N PRO A 78 18.65 -30.54 -36.29
CA PRO A 78 18.84 -30.31 -34.86
C PRO A 78 17.66 -30.95 -34.09
N SER A 79 17.97 -31.90 -33.20
CA SER A 79 17.00 -32.44 -32.26
C SER A 79 16.69 -31.38 -31.19
N PRO A 80 15.42 -31.02 -30.93
CA PRO A 80 15.09 -30.11 -29.85
C PRO A 80 15.46 -30.77 -28.52
N THR A 81 16.52 -30.28 -27.89
CA THR A 81 16.84 -30.65 -26.51
C THR A 81 15.90 -29.86 -25.62
N HIS A 82 14.94 -30.54 -25.00
CA HIS A 82 14.05 -29.95 -24.01
C HIS A 82 14.88 -29.59 -22.76
N THR A 83 15.25 -28.32 -22.63
CA THR A 83 15.76 -27.79 -21.36
C THR A 83 14.59 -27.74 -20.38
N PRO A 84 14.63 -28.44 -19.22
CA PRO A 84 13.56 -28.34 -18.25
C PRO A 84 13.47 -26.88 -17.76
N ARG A 85 12.27 -26.29 -17.89
CA ARG A 85 11.98 -24.97 -17.34
C ARG A 85 12.23 -25.02 -15.83
N PRO A 86 13.01 -24.11 -15.25
CA PRO A 86 13.18 -24.06 -13.80
C PRO A 86 11.81 -23.82 -13.18
N THR A 87 11.33 -24.80 -12.42
CA THR A 87 10.17 -24.63 -11.56
C THR A 87 10.60 -23.74 -10.41
N ILE A 88 10.04 -22.53 -10.33
CA ILE A 88 10.15 -21.69 -9.14
C ILE A 88 9.36 -22.43 -8.06
N THR A 89 10.05 -23.16 -7.21
CA THR A 89 9.47 -23.64 -5.95
C THR A 89 9.29 -22.40 -5.08
N ILE A 90 8.06 -21.90 -5.02
CA ILE A 90 7.69 -20.92 -4.00
C ILE A 90 7.83 -21.68 -2.68
N GLU A 91 8.88 -21.38 -1.91
CA GLU A 91 8.96 -21.83 -0.52
C GLU A 91 7.64 -21.44 0.14
N THR A 92 6.91 -22.46 0.56
CA THR A 92 5.68 -22.26 1.31
C THR A 92 6.10 -21.60 2.60
N LEU A 93 5.88 -20.29 2.69
CA LEU A 93 6.09 -19.53 3.92
C LEU A 93 5.40 -20.30 5.05
N ASP A 94 6.15 -20.64 6.10
CA ASP A 94 5.61 -21.35 7.25
C ASP A 94 4.36 -20.60 7.75
N PRO A 95 3.16 -21.23 7.73
CA PRO A 95 1.95 -20.59 8.21
C PRO A 95 2.04 -20.19 9.69
N SER A 96 3.05 -20.67 10.44
CA SER A 96 3.29 -20.28 11.83
C SER A 96 3.93 -18.90 12.02
N LEU A 97 4.46 -18.26 10.96
CA LEU A 97 4.96 -16.87 11.04
C LEU A 97 3.83 -15.84 11.01
N ASN A 98 2.61 -16.28 10.71
CA ASN A 98 1.39 -15.53 10.91
C ASN A 98 0.65 -16.19 12.07
N THR A 99 0.87 -15.73 13.31
CA THR A 99 -0.08 -16.03 14.40
C THR A 99 -1.48 -15.77 13.82
N PRO A 100 -2.37 -16.78 13.69
CA PRO A 100 -3.63 -16.59 12.99
C PRO A 100 -4.41 -15.55 13.77
N SER A 101 -4.41 -14.31 13.27
CA SER A 101 -5.21 -13.24 13.82
C SER A 101 -6.64 -13.77 13.87
N ALA A 102 -7.34 -13.59 15.00
CA ALA A 102 -8.69 -14.15 15.17
C ALA A 102 -9.53 -13.80 13.94
N ARG A 103 -10.27 -14.76 13.35
CA ARG A 103 -11.13 -14.46 12.19
C ARG A 103 -12.34 -13.65 12.65
N LEU A 104 -12.16 -12.34 12.75
CA LEU A 104 -13.22 -11.42 13.16
C LEU A 104 -14.16 -11.12 12.00
N PHE A 105 -13.64 -11.07 10.77
CA PHE A 105 -14.43 -10.87 9.56
C PHE A 105 -15.23 -12.13 9.22
N GLN A 106 -16.56 -12.02 9.27
CA GLN A 106 -17.48 -13.10 8.91
C GLN A 106 -17.73 -13.13 7.41
N PHE A 107 -18.01 -11.96 6.83
CA PHE A 107 -18.15 -11.79 5.39
C PHE A 107 -17.83 -10.35 4.96
N VAL A 108 -17.42 -10.20 3.71
CA VAL A 108 -17.19 -8.92 3.04
C VAL A 108 -17.98 -8.92 1.74
N GLN A 109 -18.76 -7.88 1.52
CA GLN A 109 -19.56 -7.63 0.34
C GLN A 109 -19.13 -6.32 -0.31
N ARG A 110 -19.40 -6.22 -1.60
CA ARG A 110 -19.19 -5.01 -2.39
C ARG A 110 -20.34 -4.79 -3.35
N SER A 111 -20.60 -3.54 -3.71
CA SER A 111 -21.72 -3.19 -4.61
C SER A 111 -21.43 -3.46 -6.08
N THR A 112 -20.15 -3.51 -6.47
CA THR A 112 -19.72 -3.67 -7.86
C THR A 112 -18.35 -4.34 -7.93
N ASP A 113 -18.05 -4.92 -9.10
CA ASP A 113 -16.79 -5.58 -9.44
C ASP A 113 -15.98 -4.78 -10.49
N GLN A 114 -16.50 -3.64 -10.94
CA GLN A 114 -15.84 -2.79 -11.92
C GLN A 114 -16.11 -1.32 -11.64
N LEU A 115 -15.04 -0.54 -11.63
CA LEU A 115 -15.09 0.90 -11.69
C LEU A 115 -14.63 1.36 -13.06
N VAL A 116 -15.32 2.33 -13.65
CA VAL A 116 -14.97 2.88 -14.95
C VAL A 116 -14.54 4.32 -14.83
N TRP A 117 -13.55 4.72 -15.62
CA TRP A 117 -13.06 6.09 -15.65
C TRP A 117 -12.88 6.61 -17.07
N GLY A 118 -13.04 7.92 -17.25
CA GLY A 118 -13.19 8.55 -18.56
C GLY A 118 -14.61 9.06 -18.80
N GLY A 119 -14.78 9.78 -19.92
CA GLY A 119 -16.03 10.46 -20.26
C GLY A 119 -16.96 9.68 -21.19
N ASP A 120 -16.43 8.70 -21.93
CA ASP A 120 -17.12 8.11 -23.08
C ASP A 120 -17.87 6.81 -22.75
N CYS A 121 -18.09 6.52 -21.47
CA CYS A 121 -18.78 5.30 -21.04
C CYS A 121 -19.62 5.48 -19.77
N ASP A 122 -20.66 4.65 -19.70
CA ASP A 122 -21.45 4.42 -18.50
C ASP A 122 -20.81 3.34 -17.63
N GLY A 123 -21.00 3.45 -16.32
CA GLY A 123 -20.57 2.45 -15.34
C GLY A 123 -20.36 3.06 -13.96
N ASP A 124 -20.03 2.19 -13.00
CA ASP A 124 -19.86 2.61 -11.61
C ASP A 124 -18.59 3.44 -11.45
N ARG A 125 -18.72 4.57 -10.74
CA ARG A 125 -17.58 5.43 -10.34
C ARG A 125 -17.31 5.37 -8.85
N SER A 126 -17.93 4.41 -8.17
CA SER A 126 -17.80 4.20 -6.73
C SER A 126 -18.11 2.77 -6.36
N ILE A 127 -17.48 2.27 -5.30
CA ILE A 127 -17.69 0.93 -4.76
C ILE A 127 -18.01 1.04 -3.26
N LEU A 128 -19.13 0.46 -2.85
CA LEU A 128 -19.50 0.35 -1.43
C LEU A 128 -18.99 -0.97 -0.89
N PHE A 129 -18.04 -0.92 0.04
CA PHE A 129 -17.63 -2.07 0.82
C PHE A 129 -18.49 -2.19 2.06
N VAL A 130 -18.91 -3.42 2.37
CA VAL A 130 -19.67 -3.76 3.58
C VAL A 130 -19.02 -4.98 4.22
N ALA A 131 -18.72 -4.91 5.51
CA ALA A 131 -18.11 -6.01 6.26
C ALA A 131 -18.89 -6.29 7.54
N ASN A 132 -19.15 -7.56 7.79
CA ASN A 132 -19.67 -8.01 9.07
C ASN A 132 -18.51 -8.54 9.91
N VAL A 133 -18.36 -7.95 11.09
CA VAL A 133 -17.24 -8.20 11.99
C VAL A 133 -17.79 -8.63 13.34
N THR A 134 -17.28 -9.74 13.85
CA THR A 134 -17.59 -10.24 15.18
C THR A 134 -17.10 -9.23 16.22
N PRO A 135 -17.98 -8.68 17.07
CA PRO A 135 -17.61 -7.65 18.02
C PRO A 135 -16.66 -8.22 19.10
N VAL A 136 -15.55 -7.53 19.34
CA VAL A 136 -14.60 -7.85 20.41
C VAL A 136 -14.25 -6.59 21.20
N ARG A 137 -13.99 -6.72 22.50
CA ARG A 137 -13.83 -5.57 23.41
C ARG A 137 -12.76 -4.55 22.99
N ARG A 138 -11.72 -4.99 22.27
CA ARG A 138 -10.60 -4.15 21.83
C ARG A 138 -10.77 -3.58 20.42
N LEU A 139 -11.79 -4.02 19.67
CA LEU A 139 -12.05 -3.53 18.32
C LEU A 139 -12.52 -2.08 18.38
N ARG A 140 -11.87 -1.21 17.59
CA ARG A 140 -12.24 0.20 17.48
C ARG A 140 -12.40 0.65 16.05
N TYR A 141 -11.55 0.18 15.16
CA TYR A 141 -11.58 0.57 13.76
C TYR A 141 -11.62 -0.66 12.87
N VAL A 142 -12.37 -0.54 11.77
CA VAL A 142 -12.17 -1.38 10.59
C VAL A 142 -11.67 -0.45 9.49
N LEU A 143 -10.51 -0.78 8.95
CA LEU A 143 -9.77 0.04 8.00
C LEU A 143 -9.80 -0.64 6.63
N LEU A 144 -10.09 0.13 5.59
CA LEU A 144 -9.95 -0.31 4.20
C LEU A 144 -8.60 0.16 3.65
N TYR A 145 -7.75 -0.79 3.28
CA TYR A 145 -6.53 -0.59 2.53
C TYR A 145 -6.73 -1.07 1.11
N TYR A 146 -6.12 -0.37 0.15
CA TYR A 146 -6.18 -0.76 -1.25
C TYR A 146 -4.89 -0.40 -1.99
N ARG A 147 -4.65 -1.03 -3.12
CA ARG A 147 -3.62 -0.66 -4.09
C ARG A 147 -4.08 -1.02 -5.49
N LEU A 148 -3.40 -0.48 -6.48
CA LEU A 148 -3.66 -0.77 -7.88
C LEU A 148 -2.60 -1.71 -8.42
N GLN A 149 -3.01 -2.65 -9.26
CA GLN A 149 -2.10 -3.46 -10.05
C GLN A 149 -2.49 -3.34 -11.51
N ASP A 150 -1.56 -2.88 -12.35
CA ASP A 150 -1.76 -2.90 -13.80
C ASP A 150 -1.99 -4.34 -14.29
N LYS A 151 -3.06 -4.57 -15.06
CA LYS A 151 -3.33 -5.91 -15.61
C LYS A 151 -2.34 -6.31 -16.69
N PHE A 152 -1.71 -5.36 -17.36
CA PHE A 152 -0.78 -5.63 -18.46
C PHE A 152 0.65 -5.86 -17.97
N SER A 153 1.22 -4.92 -17.22
CA SER A 153 2.59 -5.04 -16.72
C SER A 153 2.71 -5.82 -15.41
N GLY A 154 1.60 -6.01 -14.68
CA GLY A 154 1.61 -6.57 -13.33
C GLY A 154 2.21 -5.63 -12.27
N ARG A 155 2.58 -4.39 -12.64
CA ARG A 155 3.17 -3.41 -11.73
C ARG A 155 2.14 -2.99 -10.68
N ASN A 156 2.55 -3.06 -9.41
CA ASN A 156 1.73 -2.59 -8.30
C ASN A 156 2.06 -1.13 -7.96
N SER A 157 1.04 -0.37 -7.57
CA SER A 157 1.23 0.83 -6.75
C SER A 157 1.53 0.44 -5.29
N GLY A 158 1.95 1.42 -4.50
CA GLY A 158 2.06 1.24 -3.05
C GLY A 158 0.70 0.95 -2.42
N TRP A 159 0.70 0.36 -1.23
CA TRP A 159 -0.52 0.30 -0.41
C TRP A 159 -0.95 1.72 -0.03
N MET A 160 -2.19 2.02 -0.36
CA MET A 160 -2.87 3.28 -0.12
C MET A 160 -4.12 3.03 0.72
N GLY A 161 -4.79 4.11 1.11
CA GLY A 161 -5.98 4.06 1.97
C GLY A 161 -5.61 4.08 3.45
N GLY A 162 -6.31 3.27 4.25
CA GLY A 162 -6.45 3.48 5.70
C GLY A 162 -7.76 4.20 6.04
N ALA A 163 -8.76 4.09 5.16
CA ALA A 163 -10.06 4.70 5.38
C ALA A 163 -10.78 3.99 6.53
N ILE A 164 -11.15 4.75 7.55
CA ILE A 164 -11.95 4.25 8.66
C ILE A 164 -13.38 4.02 8.16
N MET A 165 -13.79 2.75 8.17
CA MET A 165 -15.15 2.36 7.81
C MET A 165 -16.12 2.87 8.88
N ARG A 166 -17.28 3.35 8.43
CA ARG A 166 -18.39 3.70 9.32
C ARG A 166 -19.03 2.43 9.83
N ASP A 167 -19.58 2.46 11.03
CA ASP A 167 -20.30 1.33 11.59
C ASP A 167 -21.75 1.69 11.92
N ASN A 168 -22.55 0.67 12.20
CA ASN A 168 -23.93 0.80 12.63
C ASN A 168 -24.15 0.34 14.08
N ASP A 169 -23.09 0.27 14.89
CA ASP A 169 -23.06 -0.28 16.25
C ASP A 169 -23.49 -1.76 16.39
N GLN A 170 -23.75 -2.46 15.28
CA GLN A 170 -24.20 -3.87 15.26
C GLN A 170 -23.15 -4.79 14.60
N GLY A 171 -21.89 -4.35 14.55
CA GLY A 171 -20.80 -5.11 13.93
C GLY A 171 -20.81 -5.08 12.40
N LYS A 172 -21.64 -4.24 11.77
CA LYS A 172 -21.61 -4.00 10.33
C LYS A 172 -20.86 -2.69 10.05
N TYR A 173 -19.81 -2.80 9.26
CA TYR A 173 -18.95 -1.71 8.84
C TYR A 173 -19.14 -1.45 7.35
N PHE A 174 -19.14 -0.19 6.93
CA PHE A 174 -19.31 0.19 5.53
C PHE A 174 -18.48 1.41 5.13
N TYR A 175 -18.00 1.41 3.90
CA TYR A 175 -17.28 2.53 3.32
C TYR A 175 -17.52 2.61 1.82
N LYS A 176 -17.94 3.78 1.35
CA LYS A 176 -18.10 4.07 -0.08
C LYS A 176 -16.80 4.70 -0.57
N LEU A 177 -16.03 3.96 -1.35
CA LEU A 177 -14.83 4.45 -2.01
C LEU A 177 -15.23 5.02 -3.37
N GLU A 178 -15.06 6.32 -3.53
CA GLU A 178 -15.27 7.01 -4.79
C GLU A 178 -13.99 6.95 -5.63
N LEU A 179 -14.12 6.85 -6.95
CA LEU A 179 -12.99 6.70 -7.87
C LEU A 179 -11.96 7.83 -7.71
N TYR A 180 -12.42 9.08 -7.54
CA TYR A 180 -11.53 10.24 -7.37
C TYR A 180 -10.70 10.20 -6.07
N GLN A 181 -11.06 9.35 -5.11
CA GLN A 181 -10.29 9.17 -3.87
C GLN A 181 -9.13 8.19 -4.05
N ILE A 182 -9.11 7.43 -5.15
CA ILE A 182 -8.08 6.44 -5.46
C ILE A 182 -6.94 7.16 -6.18
N THR A 183 -5.85 7.45 -5.48
CA THR A 183 -4.71 8.13 -6.12
C THR A 183 -4.11 7.28 -7.26
N GLY A 184 -3.88 7.91 -8.42
CA GLY A 184 -3.27 7.27 -9.58
C GLY A 184 -4.18 6.32 -10.36
N TYR A 185 -5.51 6.39 -10.18
CA TYR A 185 -6.46 5.57 -10.95
C TYR A 185 -6.38 5.82 -12.46
N ASP A 186 -6.03 7.05 -12.86
CA ASP A 186 -5.95 7.54 -14.23
C ASP A 186 -4.62 7.22 -14.93
N GLU A 187 -3.66 6.66 -14.20
CA GLU A 187 -2.39 6.19 -14.76
C GLU A 187 -2.51 4.84 -15.48
N TYR A 188 -3.61 4.12 -15.27
CA TYR A 188 -3.80 2.75 -15.76
C TYR A 188 -4.96 2.65 -16.75
N GLU A 189 -4.70 2.09 -17.94
CA GLU A 189 -5.78 1.78 -18.90
C GLU A 189 -6.71 0.68 -18.36
N ASP A 190 -6.15 -0.34 -17.71
CA ASP A 190 -6.91 -1.36 -16.98
C ASP A 190 -6.09 -1.88 -15.79
N ALA A 191 -6.67 -1.85 -14.59
CA ALA A 191 -6.02 -2.26 -13.36
C ALA A 191 -6.93 -3.11 -12.48
N TRP A 192 -6.34 -3.95 -11.64
CA TRP A 192 -7.02 -4.54 -10.49
C TRP A 192 -6.94 -3.60 -9.30
N LEU A 193 -8.09 -3.32 -8.67
CA LEU A 193 -8.15 -2.74 -7.35
C LEU A 193 -8.00 -3.86 -6.32
N GLN A 194 -6.79 -3.99 -5.79
CA GLN A 194 -6.51 -4.95 -4.73
C GLN A 194 -6.84 -4.32 -3.39
N TYR A 195 -7.49 -5.06 -2.50
CA TYR A 195 -7.91 -4.50 -1.21
C TYR A 195 -7.77 -5.49 -0.06
N GLN A 196 -7.63 -4.94 1.14
CA GLN A 196 -7.63 -5.66 2.40
C GLN A 196 -8.32 -4.83 3.47
N LEU A 197 -9.23 -5.47 4.20
CA LEU A 197 -9.80 -4.93 5.42
C LEU A 197 -8.99 -5.39 6.63
N VAL A 198 -8.76 -4.45 7.55
CA VAL A 198 -7.99 -4.66 8.78
C VAL A 198 -8.80 -4.18 9.97
N ALA A 199 -9.01 -5.07 10.94
CA ALA A 199 -9.64 -4.76 12.21
C ALA A 199 -8.56 -4.37 13.22
N SER A 200 -8.70 -3.21 13.86
CA SER A 200 -7.66 -2.62 14.70
C SER A 200 -8.17 -2.06 16.03
N THR A 201 -7.25 -1.95 17.00
CA THR A 201 -7.47 -1.29 18.30
C THR A 201 -7.46 0.24 18.19
N ALA A 202 -7.74 0.94 19.29
CA ALA A 202 -7.59 2.40 19.37
C ALA A 202 -6.16 2.86 19.07
N ALA A 203 -5.15 2.05 19.42
CA ALA A 203 -3.75 2.32 19.14
C ALA A 203 -3.31 1.89 17.72
N LEU A 204 -4.27 1.48 16.88
CA LEU A 204 -4.05 0.93 15.53
C LEU A 204 -3.31 -0.42 15.50
N ASP A 205 -3.23 -1.12 16.63
CA ASP A 205 -2.72 -2.50 16.64
C ASP A 205 -3.68 -3.43 15.89
N VAL A 206 -3.12 -4.33 15.09
CA VAL A 206 -3.90 -5.25 14.25
C VAL A 206 -4.49 -6.37 15.09
N LEU A 207 -5.82 -6.51 15.06
CA LEU A 207 -6.56 -7.62 15.66
C LEU A 207 -6.87 -8.72 14.65
N SER A 208 -7.20 -8.35 13.42
CA SER A 208 -7.54 -9.27 12.34
C SER A 208 -7.31 -8.65 10.96
N ARG A 209 -7.03 -9.50 9.97
CA ARG A 209 -6.96 -9.12 8.56
C ARG A 209 -7.80 -10.06 7.71
N THR A 210 -8.42 -9.50 6.67
CA THR A 210 -8.95 -10.30 5.56
C THR A 210 -7.81 -10.80 4.67
N VAL A 211 -8.07 -11.85 3.89
CA VAL A 211 -7.20 -12.21 2.77
C VAL A 211 -7.22 -11.07 1.76
N VAL A 212 -6.06 -10.74 1.19
CA VAL A 212 -5.99 -9.73 0.14
C VAL A 212 -6.78 -10.21 -1.07
N ASP A 213 -7.72 -9.39 -1.52
CA ASP A 213 -8.36 -9.62 -2.80
C ASP A 213 -7.49 -9.05 -3.91
N HIS A 214 -7.19 -9.86 -4.94
CA HIS A 214 -6.21 -9.52 -5.96
C HIS A 214 -6.81 -9.17 -7.34
N THR A 215 -7.99 -9.69 -7.67
CA THR A 215 -8.47 -9.75 -9.06
C THR A 215 -9.98 -9.62 -9.20
N SER A 216 -10.69 -9.27 -8.13
CA SER A 216 -12.15 -9.30 -8.16
C SER A 216 -12.80 -7.95 -8.48
N VAL A 217 -12.04 -6.86 -8.34
CA VAL A 217 -12.49 -5.50 -8.68
C VAL A 217 -11.54 -4.91 -9.70
N SER A 218 -12.08 -4.49 -10.84
CA SER A 218 -11.32 -3.83 -11.90
C SER A 218 -11.54 -2.32 -11.89
N ILE A 219 -10.53 -1.58 -12.31
CA ILE A 219 -10.62 -0.16 -12.65
C ILE A 219 -10.22 -0.04 -14.12
N THR A 220 -11.17 0.29 -14.98
CA THR A 220 -10.98 0.24 -16.43
C THR A 220 -11.29 1.58 -17.06
N ARG A 221 -10.41 2.04 -17.94
CA ARG A 221 -10.64 3.24 -18.74
C ARG A 221 -11.72 2.97 -19.77
N CYS A 222 -12.62 3.92 -20.01
CA CYS A 222 -13.70 3.81 -21.00
C CYS A 222 -13.21 3.35 -22.38
N SER A 223 -12.05 3.84 -22.83
CA SER A 223 -11.47 3.47 -24.14
C SER A 223 -11.06 1.99 -24.25
N ALA A 224 -10.94 1.29 -23.12
CA ALA A 224 -10.57 -0.13 -23.05
C ALA A 224 -11.78 -1.07 -22.93
N LEU A 225 -12.99 -0.56 -22.68
CA LEU A 225 -14.19 -1.40 -22.49
C LEU A 225 -14.71 -2.06 -23.78
N GLY A 226 -14.28 -1.59 -24.95
CA GLY A 226 -14.74 -2.06 -26.26
C GLY A 226 -13.67 -2.72 -27.13
N ARG A 227 -12.53 -3.13 -26.55
CA ARG A 227 -11.47 -3.87 -27.25
C ARG A 227 -11.50 -5.35 -26.91
#